data_AF-A0A062VLQ0-F1
#
_entry.id   AF-A0A062VLQ0-F1
#
_cell.length_a   1.000
_cell.length_b   1.000
_cell.length_c   1.000
_cell.angle_alpha   90.00
_cell.angle_beta   90.00
_cell.angle_gamma   90.00
#
_symmetry.space_group_name_H-M   'P 1'
#
loop_
_entity.id
_entity.type
_entity.pdbx_description
1 polymer ?
#
loop_
_entity_poly.entity_id
_entity_poly.type
_entity_poly.pdbx_seq_one_letter_code
_entity_poly.pdbx_strand_id
1 'polypeptide(L)'
;MRVLPVQQDTIDLLVTAMLISSTDITQAPSLSPIITPGLAPAAVLAGADRVGQQLWDENYASVSEANKRDIPAPRYQWQPVAELLGERIDIEQILQIERSRLYLSEVSCHHTGWDGSEANAQLERLREAIAARLYFHPHEASPEHAGVYEYAGLSRAVDEWTREIGFRSLLSVEGARQTREGRAS
;
A
#
# COMPACT_ATOMS: atom_id res chain seq x y z
N MET A 1 -22.28 -2.58 -9.88
CA MET A 1 -20.90 -2.12 -10.10
C MET A 1 -20.04 -3.38 -10.22
N ARG A 2 -19.20 -3.51 -11.27
CA ARG A 2 -18.25 -4.64 -11.35
C ARG A 2 -17.01 -4.23 -10.55
N VAL A 3 -16.62 -5.04 -9.58
CA VAL A 3 -15.35 -4.89 -8.86
C VAL A 3 -14.29 -5.63 -9.67
N LEU A 4 -13.14 -5.00 -9.89
CA LEU A 4 -12.01 -5.58 -10.62
C LEU A 4 -10.89 -5.93 -9.64
N PRO A 5 -10.04 -6.94 -9.98
CA PRO A 5 -8.85 -7.22 -9.19
C PRO A 5 -7.90 -6.02 -9.17
N VAL A 6 -7.24 -5.85 -8.03
CA VAL A 6 -6.18 -4.86 -7.85
C VAL A 6 -4.99 -5.17 -8.76
N GLN A 7 -4.35 -4.12 -9.28
CA GLN A 7 -3.16 -4.23 -10.11
C GLN A 7 -1.99 -4.84 -9.33
N GLN A 8 -1.19 -5.66 -10.02
CA GLN A 8 -0.02 -6.30 -9.42
C GLN A 8 0.96 -5.26 -8.83
N ASP A 9 1.16 -4.13 -9.51
CA ASP A 9 2.05 -3.06 -9.05
C ASP A 9 1.65 -2.51 -7.66
N THR A 10 0.35 -2.41 -7.38
CA THR A 10 -0.16 -1.96 -6.08
C THR A 10 0.17 -3.00 -4.99
N ILE A 11 0.06 -4.29 -5.31
CA ILE A 11 0.46 -5.38 -4.39
C ILE A 11 1.98 -5.36 -4.19
N ASP A 12 2.76 -5.21 -5.25
CA ASP A 12 4.23 -5.09 -5.21
C ASP A 12 4.70 -3.94 -4.33
N LEU A 13 4.02 -2.79 -4.41
CA LEU A 13 4.27 -1.63 -3.57
C LEU A 13 4.08 -1.96 -2.09
N LEU A 14 2.96 -2.59 -1.74
CA LEU A 14 2.63 -2.94 -0.36
C LEU A 14 3.57 -4.03 0.19
N VAL A 15 3.88 -5.06 -0.60
CA VAL A 15 4.84 -6.10 -0.23
C VAL A 15 6.22 -5.50 0.00
N THR A 16 6.67 -4.59 -0.87
CA THR A 16 7.95 -3.87 -0.70
C THR A 16 7.93 -3.04 0.59
N ALA A 17 6.84 -2.32 0.86
CA ALA A 17 6.67 -1.51 2.07
C ALA A 17 6.65 -2.36 3.35
N MET A 18 6.04 -3.55 3.33
CA MET A 18 6.06 -4.49 4.46
C MET A 18 7.47 -5.04 4.72
N LEU A 19 8.18 -5.40 3.65
CA LEU A 19 9.56 -5.88 3.73
C LEU A 19 10.49 -4.87 4.41
N ILE A 20 10.49 -3.62 3.95
CA ILE A 20 11.35 -2.57 4.51
C ILE A 20 10.90 -2.15 5.92
N SER A 21 9.60 -2.11 6.21
CA SER A 21 9.09 -1.81 7.55
C SER A 21 9.50 -2.86 8.59
N SER A 22 9.65 -4.12 8.16
CA SER A 22 10.11 -5.22 9.02
C SER A 22 11.59 -5.12 9.43
N THR A 23 12.36 -4.24 8.79
CA THR A 23 13.79 -4.02 9.12
C THR A 23 14.01 -2.88 10.12
N ASP A 24 12.95 -2.16 10.50
CA ASP A 24 13.06 -1.04 11.44
C ASP A 24 13.12 -1.57 12.88
N ILE A 25 14.31 -1.45 13.49
CA ILE A 25 14.64 -1.97 14.84
C ILE A 25 13.78 -1.34 15.95
N THR A 26 13.03 -0.29 15.64
CA THR A 26 12.11 0.38 16.58
C THR A 26 10.76 -0.33 16.74
N GLN A 27 10.49 -1.38 15.96
CA GLN A 27 9.26 -2.19 16.06
C GLN A 27 9.28 -3.11 17.30
N ALA A 28 8.13 -3.22 17.97
CA ALA A 28 7.95 -4.03 19.17
C ALA A 28 8.28 -5.53 18.94
N PRO A 29 8.80 -6.26 19.96
CA PRO A 29 9.38 -7.61 19.82
C PRO A 29 8.38 -8.74 19.50
N SER A 30 7.10 -8.46 19.28
CA SER A 30 6.06 -9.47 19.01
C SER A 30 5.90 -9.85 17.54
N LEU A 31 6.75 -9.32 16.65
CA LEU A 31 6.61 -9.45 15.21
C LEU A 31 7.69 -10.38 14.65
N SER A 32 7.29 -11.40 13.88
CA SER A 32 8.23 -12.12 13.02
C SER A 32 8.49 -11.26 11.79
N PRO A 33 9.68 -10.66 11.62
CA PRO A 33 9.95 -9.82 10.47
C PRO A 33 10.05 -10.67 9.21
N ILE A 34 9.62 -10.13 8.06
CA ILE A 34 9.78 -10.80 6.77
C ILE A 34 11.28 -10.93 6.44
N ILE A 35 12.09 -9.97 6.88
CA ILE A 35 13.55 -9.98 6.77
C ILE A 35 14.15 -10.17 8.16
N THR A 36 14.83 -11.30 8.40
CA THR A 36 15.69 -11.49 9.58
C THR A 36 17.15 -11.43 9.14
N PRO A 37 18.06 -10.78 9.90
CA PRO A 37 19.48 -10.79 9.59
C PRO A 37 20.00 -12.23 9.38
N GLY A 38 20.70 -12.46 8.26
CA GLY A 38 21.25 -13.78 7.89
C GLY A 38 20.33 -14.66 7.04
N LEU A 39 19.14 -14.19 6.65
CA LEU A 39 18.31 -14.91 5.68
C LEU A 39 18.95 -14.92 4.28
N ALA A 40 18.87 -16.06 3.59
CA ALA A 40 19.30 -16.15 2.20
C ALA A 40 18.37 -15.31 1.29
N PRO A 41 18.88 -14.64 0.24
CA PRO A 41 18.06 -13.85 -0.68
C PRO A 41 16.87 -14.61 -1.27
N ALA A 42 17.04 -15.89 -1.59
CA ALA A 42 15.96 -16.75 -2.09
C ALA A 42 14.81 -16.93 -1.09
N ALA A 43 15.11 -16.95 0.21
CA ALA A 43 14.09 -17.09 1.24
C ALA A 43 13.34 -15.76 1.49
N VAL A 44 14.01 -14.61 1.30
CA VAL A 44 13.33 -13.29 1.28
C VAL A 44 12.35 -13.21 0.10
N LEU A 45 12.80 -13.61 -1.10
CA LEU A 45 11.94 -13.66 -2.30
C LEU A 45 10.73 -14.57 -2.08
N ALA A 46 10.93 -15.79 -1.57
CA ALA A 46 9.84 -16.71 -1.29
C ALA A 46 8.88 -16.18 -0.20
N GLY A 47 9.38 -15.40 0.76
CA GLY A 47 8.55 -14.70 1.74
C GLY A 47 7.69 -13.61 1.10
N ALA A 48 8.29 -12.79 0.25
CA ALA A 48 7.61 -11.73 -0.49
C ALA A 48 6.52 -12.29 -1.43
N ASP A 49 6.85 -13.33 -2.20
CA ASP A 49 5.89 -14.02 -3.07
C ASP A 49 4.70 -14.57 -2.28
N ARG A 50 4.96 -15.13 -1.09
CA ARG A 50 3.89 -15.67 -0.23
C ARG A 50 2.97 -14.56 0.27
N VAL A 51 3.53 -13.46 0.76
CA VAL A 51 2.73 -12.33 1.25
C VAL A 51 1.91 -11.72 0.13
N GLY A 52 2.51 -11.49 -1.04
CA GLY A 52 1.77 -10.95 -2.17
C GLY A 52 0.71 -11.90 -2.71
N GLN A 53 0.96 -13.23 -2.72
CA GLN A 53 -0.09 -14.20 -3.04
C GLN A 53 -1.25 -14.14 -2.05
N GLN A 54 -0.99 -14.03 -0.74
CA GLN A 54 -2.04 -13.91 0.28
C GLN A 54 -2.89 -12.65 0.07
N LEU A 55 -2.26 -11.51 -0.21
CA LEU A 55 -2.98 -10.27 -0.52
C LEU A 55 -3.82 -10.42 -1.80
N TRP A 56 -3.29 -11.09 -2.82
CA TRP A 56 -4.01 -11.29 -4.07
C TRP A 56 -5.19 -12.25 -3.91
N ASP A 57 -5.02 -13.33 -3.16
CA ASP A 57 -6.05 -14.34 -2.91
C ASP A 57 -7.29 -13.73 -2.25
N GLU A 58 -7.12 -12.91 -1.21
CA GLU A 58 -8.23 -12.24 -0.52
C GLU A 58 -8.92 -11.20 -1.43
N ASN A 59 -8.13 -10.46 -2.23
CA ASN A 59 -8.71 -9.54 -3.19
C ASN A 59 -9.56 -10.27 -4.24
N TYR A 60 -9.05 -11.37 -4.80
CA TYR A 60 -9.79 -12.19 -5.77
C TYR A 60 -11.00 -12.90 -5.13
N ALA A 61 -10.94 -13.28 -3.86
CA ALA A 61 -12.10 -13.79 -3.13
C ALA A 61 -13.20 -12.73 -3.03
N SER A 62 -12.85 -11.49 -2.68
CA SER A 62 -13.79 -10.36 -2.65
C SER A 62 -14.36 -10.02 -4.03
N VAL A 63 -13.52 -10.01 -5.07
CA VAL A 63 -13.96 -9.82 -6.45
C VAL A 63 -14.90 -10.94 -6.89
N SER A 64 -14.61 -12.19 -6.53
CA SER A 64 -15.44 -13.35 -6.84
C SER A 64 -16.81 -13.25 -6.19
N GLU A 65 -16.85 -12.91 -4.90
CA GLU A 65 -18.09 -12.70 -4.13
C GLU A 65 -18.92 -11.56 -4.75
N ALA A 66 -18.30 -10.40 -5.00
CA ALA A 66 -18.96 -9.22 -5.56
C ALA A 66 -19.54 -9.48 -6.96
N ASN A 67 -18.86 -10.28 -7.78
CA ASN A 67 -19.30 -10.62 -9.13
C ASN A 67 -20.12 -11.93 -9.20
N LYS A 68 -20.34 -12.61 -8.07
CA LYS A 68 -21.03 -13.92 -7.98
C LYS A 68 -20.46 -14.96 -8.95
N ARG A 69 -19.13 -14.98 -9.10
CA ARG A 69 -18.41 -15.86 -10.01
C ARG A 69 -17.10 -16.27 -9.37
N ASP A 70 -16.76 -17.55 -9.47
CA ASP A 70 -15.44 -18.02 -9.07
C ASP A 70 -14.38 -17.52 -10.06
N ILE A 71 -13.50 -16.64 -9.58
CA ILE A 71 -12.38 -16.07 -10.32
C ILE A 71 -11.13 -16.38 -9.48
N PRO A 72 -10.35 -17.40 -9.85
CA PRO A 72 -9.16 -17.75 -9.08
C PRO A 72 -8.08 -16.68 -9.26
N ALA A 73 -7.37 -16.39 -8.17
CA ALA A 73 -6.19 -15.53 -8.24
C ALA A 73 -5.12 -16.17 -9.13
N PRO A 74 -4.47 -15.38 -10.00
CA PRO A 74 -3.29 -15.85 -10.72
C PRO A 74 -2.14 -16.08 -9.74
N ARG A 75 -1.11 -16.80 -10.22
CA ARG A 75 0.13 -16.94 -9.47
C ARG A 75 0.83 -15.58 -9.38
N TYR A 76 1.08 -15.14 -8.16
CA TYR A 76 1.86 -13.96 -7.85
C TYR A 76 3.36 -14.21 -8.01
N GLN A 77 4.06 -13.19 -8.52
CA GLN A 77 5.52 -13.10 -8.51
C GLN A 77 5.88 -11.68 -8.15
N TRP A 78 6.51 -11.50 -7.00
CA TRP A 78 6.88 -10.20 -6.48
C TRP A 78 7.91 -9.54 -7.40
N GLN A 79 7.65 -8.28 -7.72
CA GLN A 79 8.65 -7.39 -8.29
C GLN A 79 8.93 -6.26 -7.29
N PRO A 80 10.18 -6.04 -6.86
CA PRO A 80 10.48 -4.94 -5.94
C PRO A 80 10.16 -3.57 -6.54
N VAL A 81 9.76 -2.63 -5.70
CA VAL A 81 9.67 -1.20 -6.04
C VAL A 81 10.96 -0.51 -5.64
N ALA A 82 11.85 -0.28 -6.61
CA ALA A 82 13.24 0.13 -6.38
C ALA A 82 13.36 1.47 -5.64
N GLU A 83 12.41 2.37 -5.87
CA GLU A 83 12.33 3.69 -5.24
C GLU A 83 12.15 3.62 -3.72
N LEU A 84 11.65 2.50 -3.20
CA LEU A 84 11.51 2.25 -1.76
C LEU A 84 12.72 1.52 -1.15
N LEU A 85 13.63 1.01 -1.97
CA LEU A 85 14.84 0.30 -1.53
C LEU A 85 16.03 1.25 -1.27
N GLY A 86 15.82 2.56 -1.45
CA GLY A 86 16.80 3.59 -1.13
C GLY A 86 17.02 3.78 0.37
N GLU A 87 18.01 4.59 0.73
CA GLU A 87 18.38 4.83 2.14
C GLU A 87 17.27 5.49 2.98
N ARG A 88 16.35 6.22 2.34
CA ARG A 88 15.26 6.93 3.01
C ARG A 88 14.01 6.92 2.15
N ILE A 89 12.88 6.71 2.81
CA ILE A 89 11.54 6.89 2.26
C ILE A 89 11.04 8.26 2.72
N ASP A 90 10.55 9.09 1.79
CA ASP A 90 9.97 10.38 2.12
C ASP A 90 8.48 10.31 2.50
N ILE A 91 7.92 11.42 2.99
CA ILE A 91 6.53 11.49 3.44
C ILE A 91 5.55 11.20 2.30
N GLU A 92 5.83 11.67 1.07
CA GLU A 92 4.95 11.47 -0.08
C GLU A 92 4.86 9.99 -0.44
N GLN A 93 5.99 9.29 -0.41
CA GLN A 93 6.04 7.84 -0.57
C GLN A 93 5.27 7.12 0.53
N ILE A 94 5.38 7.55 1.80
CA ILE A 94 4.62 6.95 2.91
C ILE A 94 3.11 7.18 2.74
N LEU A 95 2.68 8.37 2.30
CA LEU A 95 1.28 8.67 2.01
C LEU A 95 0.76 7.83 0.83
N GLN A 96 1.57 7.62 -0.21
CA GLN A 96 1.21 6.76 -1.34
C GLN A 96 1.03 5.29 -0.90
N ILE A 97 1.90 4.80 -0.02
CA ILE A 97 1.76 3.46 0.58
C ILE A 97 0.46 3.38 1.39
N GLU A 98 0.15 4.38 2.22
CA GLU A 98 -1.06 4.40 3.04
C GLU A 98 -2.33 4.41 2.19
N ARG A 99 -2.37 5.24 1.14
CA ARG A 99 -3.50 5.29 0.20
C ARG A 99 -3.72 3.94 -0.48
N SER A 100 -2.65 3.31 -0.95
CA SER A 100 -2.70 1.98 -1.58
C SER A 100 -3.15 0.89 -0.60
N ARG A 101 -2.74 1.00 0.68
CA ARG A 101 -3.13 0.07 1.75
C ARG A 101 -4.63 0.18 2.04
N LEU A 102 -5.13 1.40 2.22
CA LEU A 102 -6.55 1.67 2.44
C LEU A 102 -7.39 1.15 1.26
N TYR A 103 -6.98 1.45 0.03
CA TYR A 103 -7.64 0.95 -1.17
C TYR A 103 -7.70 -0.58 -1.18
N LEU A 104 -6.57 -1.27 -0.98
CA LEU A 104 -6.55 -2.74 -0.98
C LEU A 104 -7.46 -3.31 0.11
N SER A 105 -7.45 -2.75 1.32
CA SER A 105 -8.34 -3.17 2.41
C SER A 105 -9.81 -2.98 2.04
N GLU A 106 -10.18 -1.85 1.46
CA GLU A 106 -11.55 -1.55 1.04
C GLU A 106 -12.05 -2.57 0.02
N VAL A 107 -11.26 -2.84 -1.03
CA VAL A 107 -11.69 -3.74 -2.11
C VAL A 107 -11.53 -5.23 -1.78
N SER A 108 -10.93 -5.57 -0.64
CA SER A 108 -10.70 -6.96 -0.21
C SER A 108 -11.58 -7.39 0.97
N CYS A 109 -12.40 -6.50 1.55
CA CYS A 109 -13.18 -6.77 2.76
C CYS A 109 -14.60 -7.35 2.53
N HIS A 110 -14.95 -7.75 1.31
CA HIS A 110 -16.33 -8.09 0.95
C HIS A 110 -16.72 -9.56 1.17
N HIS A 111 -15.75 -10.47 1.34
CA HIS A 111 -16.03 -11.88 1.59
C HIS A 111 -15.94 -12.24 3.08
N THR A 112 -16.57 -13.36 3.46
CA THR A 112 -16.43 -13.91 4.81
C THR A 112 -15.00 -14.38 5.05
N GLY A 113 -14.39 -13.97 6.16
CA GLY A 113 -13.05 -14.40 6.56
C GLY A 113 -11.97 -13.32 6.48
N TRP A 114 -12.23 -12.22 5.76
CA TRP A 114 -11.29 -11.10 5.61
C TRP A 114 -10.71 -10.64 6.95
N ASP A 115 -11.58 -10.34 7.93
CA ASP A 115 -11.17 -9.79 9.24
C ASP A 115 -10.15 -10.69 9.97
N GLY A 116 -10.25 -12.00 9.79
CA GLY A 116 -9.36 -13.00 10.41
C GLY A 116 -8.23 -13.49 9.50
N SER A 117 -8.07 -12.91 8.31
CA SER A 117 -7.06 -13.34 7.34
C SER A 117 -5.66 -12.87 7.75
N GLU A 118 -4.64 -13.65 7.36
CA GLU A 118 -3.24 -13.24 7.53
C GLU A 118 -2.94 -11.98 6.69
N ALA A 119 -3.57 -11.82 5.52
CA ALA A 119 -3.42 -10.65 4.66
C ALA A 119 -3.85 -9.37 5.38
N ASN A 120 -5.03 -9.37 6.01
CA ASN A 120 -5.51 -8.25 6.81
C ASN A 120 -4.57 -7.97 8.00
N ALA A 121 -4.07 -9.01 8.67
CA ALA A 121 -3.08 -8.85 9.74
C ALA A 121 -1.74 -8.26 9.27
N GLN A 122 -1.30 -8.54 8.03
CA GLN A 122 -0.12 -7.91 7.43
C GLN A 122 -0.38 -6.43 7.10
N LEU A 123 -1.57 -6.08 6.59
CA LEU A 123 -1.96 -4.70 6.31
C LEU A 123 -2.10 -3.87 7.60
N GLU A 124 -2.64 -4.43 8.67
CA GLU A 124 -2.71 -3.76 9.97
C GLU A 124 -1.32 -3.49 10.57
N ARG A 125 -0.39 -4.43 10.43
CA ARG A 125 1.02 -4.20 10.81
C ARG A 125 1.66 -3.08 9.99
N LEU A 126 1.38 -3.03 8.69
CA LEU A 126 1.85 -1.94 7.85
C LEU A 126 1.24 -0.59 8.29
N ARG A 127 -0.05 -0.55 8.65
CA ARG A 127 -0.71 0.64 9.20
C ARG A 127 0.02 1.15 10.44
N GLU A 128 0.38 0.28 11.38
CA GLU A 128 1.12 0.65 12.59
C GLU A 128 2.50 1.23 12.24
N ALA A 129 3.22 0.62 11.29
CA ALA A 129 4.52 1.10 10.84
C ALA A 129 4.44 2.47 10.13
N ILE A 130 3.37 2.74 9.39
CA ILE A 130 3.07 4.03 8.77
C ILE A 130 2.75 5.07 9.84
N ALA A 131 1.86 4.74 10.78
CA ALA A 131 1.46 5.65 11.86
C ALA A 131 2.64 6.10 12.72
N ALA A 132 3.59 5.19 12.99
CA ALA A 132 4.83 5.54 13.70
C ALA A 132 5.69 6.55 12.93
N ARG A 133 5.79 6.41 11.59
CA ARG A 133 6.56 7.33 10.74
C ARG A 133 5.87 8.68 10.53
N LEU A 134 4.53 8.68 10.55
CA LEU A 134 3.70 9.88 10.39
C LEU A 134 3.22 10.46 11.73
N TYR A 135 3.87 10.13 12.85
CA TYR A 135 3.42 10.49 14.19
C TYR A 135 3.14 12.00 14.37
N PHE A 136 4.01 12.86 13.80
CA PHE A 136 3.85 14.31 13.84
C PHE A 136 3.22 14.90 12.56
N HIS A 137 2.81 14.06 11.62
CA HIS A 137 2.20 14.53 10.38
C HIS A 137 0.77 15.02 10.66
N PRO A 138 0.38 16.20 10.18
CA PRO A 138 -0.94 16.75 10.45
C PRO A 138 -2.04 15.92 9.81
N HIS A 139 -3.24 16.03 10.38
CA HIS A 139 -4.46 15.47 9.80
C HIS A 139 -5.35 16.60 9.29
N GLU A 140 -6.11 16.34 8.25
CA GLU A 140 -7.11 17.24 7.67
C GLU A 140 -8.41 16.50 7.38
N ALA A 141 -9.50 17.25 7.21
CA ALA A 141 -10.76 16.65 6.81
C ALA A 141 -10.64 16.09 5.38
N SER A 142 -11.07 14.84 5.19
CA SER A 142 -11.05 14.21 3.88
C SER A 142 -11.97 14.99 2.92
N PRO A 143 -11.47 15.39 1.73
CA PRO A 143 -12.31 16.07 0.74
C PRO A 143 -13.36 15.14 0.11
N GLU A 144 -13.11 13.82 0.17
CA GLU A 144 -13.95 12.79 -0.46
C GLU A 144 -14.97 12.20 0.51
N HIS A 145 -14.63 12.12 1.80
CA HIS A 145 -15.42 11.42 2.80
C HIS A 145 -15.83 12.33 3.97
N ALA A 146 -17.08 12.76 3.98
CA ALA A 146 -17.61 13.64 5.02
C ALA A 146 -17.48 13.02 6.43
N GLY A 147 -16.85 13.76 7.34
CA GLY A 147 -16.63 13.35 8.73
C GLY A 147 -15.39 12.48 8.96
N VAL A 148 -14.63 12.14 7.90
CA VAL A 148 -13.35 11.42 8.01
C VAL A 148 -12.21 12.43 8.11
N TYR A 149 -11.28 12.17 9.02
CA TYR A 149 -10.00 12.89 9.10
C TYR A 149 -8.88 11.95 8.66
N GLU A 150 -8.06 12.42 7.73
CA GLU A 150 -6.96 11.66 7.13
C GLU A 150 -5.65 12.45 7.24
N TYR A 151 -4.51 11.79 6.97
CA TYR A 151 -3.22 12.48 6.91
C TYR A 151 -3.25 13.56 5.82
N ALA A 152 -2.72 14.75 6.13
CA ALA A 152 -2.71 15.85 5.19
C ALA A 152 -1.97 15.48 3.90
N GLY A 153 -2.62 15.71 2.75
CA GLY A 153 -2.10 15.32 1.44
C GLY A 153 -2.36 13.86 1.02
N LEU A 154 -3.00 13.03 1.86
CA LEU A 154 -3.34 11.65 1.50
C LEU A 154 -4.29 11.57 0.30
N SER A 155 -5.24 12.51 0.18
CA SER A 155 -6.14 12.67 -0.98
C SER A 155 -5.45 12.97 -2.31
N ARG A 156 -4.16 13.32 -2.30
CA ARG A 156 -3.37 13.54 -3.53
C ARG A 156 -2.67 12.28 -4.01
N ALA A 157 -2.61 11.24 -3.18
CA ALA A 157 -2.07 9.94 -3.58
C ALA A 157 -3.12 9.17 -4.40
N VAL A 158 -2.65 8.26 -5.25
CA VAL A 158 -3.54 7.44 -6.10
C VAL A 158 -3.91 6.13 -5.41
N ASP A 159 -5.15 5.67 -5.55
CA ASP A 159 -5.59 4.37 -5.03
C ASP A 159 -4.89 3.20 -5.75
N GLU A 160 -4.99 3.18 -7.08
CA GLU A 160 -4.38 2.16 -7.95
C GLU A 160 -2.98 2.60 -8.41
N TRP A 161 -2.01 2.54 -7.49
CA TRP A 161 -0.63 2.85 -7.84
C TRP A 161 -0.05 1.87 -8.86
N THR A 162 0.63 2.41 -9.87
CA THR A 162 1.43 1.65 -10.83
C THR A 162 2.82 2.27 -11.00
N ARG A 163 3.77 1.49 -11.49
CA ARG A 163 5.13 1.95 -11.80
C ARG A 163 5.15 3.08 -12.84
N GLU A 164 4.19 3.09 -13.76
CA GLU A 164 4.03 4.15 -14.76
C GLU A 164 3.61 5.49 -14.13
N ILE A 165 2.77 5.44 -13.10
CA ILE A 165 2.39 6.62 -12.32
C ILE A 165 3.58 7.07 -11.45
N GLY A 166 4.24 6.11 -10.79
CA GLY A 166 5.30 6.40 -9.83
C GLY A 166 4.81 7.21 -8.63
N PHE A 167 5.72 7.70 -7.79
CA PHE A 167 5.36 8.42 -6.56
C PHE A 167 5.05 9.91 -6.75
N ARG A 168 5.37 10.48 -7.92
CA ARG A 168 5.40 11.95 -8.13
C ARG A 168 4.40 12.48 -9.17
N SER A 169 3.50 11.65 -9.69
CA SER A 169 2.67 12.01 -10.86
C SER A 169 1.76 13.23 -10.65
N LEU A 170 1.36 13.53 -9.41
CA LEU A 170 0.42 14.62 -9.10
C LEU A 170 1.07 15.91 -8.56
N LEU A 171 2.37 15.92 -8.26
CA LEU A 171 3.06 17.12 -7.76
C LEU A 171 3.63 18.01 -8.88
N SER A 172 3.90 17.44 -10.04
CA SER A 172 4.34 18.20 -11.22
C SER A 172 3.20 18.98 -11.89
N VAL A 173 1.94 18.56 -11.74
CA VAL A 173 0.80 19.22 -12.40
C VAL A 173 0.31 20.43 -11.59
N GLU A 174 0.19 20.31 -10.26
CA GLU A 174 -0.18 21.44 -9.38
C GLU A 174 0.94 22.49 -9.30
N GLY A 175 2.20 22.06 -9.21
CA GLY A 175 3.36 22.96 -9.19
C GLY A 175 3.53 23.75 -10.50
N ALA A 176 3.27 23.12 -11.65
CA ALA A 176 3.27 23.81 -12.94
C ALA A 176 2.08 24.76 -13.12
N ARG A 177 0.93 24.46 -12.51
CA ARG A 177 -0.28 25.30 -12.56
C ARG A 177 -0.13 26.56 -11.69
N GLN A 178 0.37 26.42 -10.45
CA GLN A 178 0.66 27.57 -9.58
C GLN A 178 1.79 28.47 -10.11
N THR A 179 2.81 27.91 -10.76
CA THR A 179 3.90 28.70 -11.37
C THR A 179 3.44 29.49 -12.61
N ARG A 180 2.38 29.01 -13.30
CA ARG A 180 1.78 29.74 -14.43
C ARG A 180 0.79 30.82 -13.99
N GLU A 181 0.02 30.58 -12.94
CA GLU A 181 -0.94 31.57 -12.40
C GLU A 181 -0.23 32.68 -11.59
N GLY A 182 0.90 32.38 -10.93
CA GLY A 182 1.70 33.37 -10.17
C GLY A 182 2.66 34.24 -10.98
N ARG A 183 2.77 34.04 -12.30
CA ARG A 183 3.59 34.90 -13.21
C ARG A 183 2.77 35.92 -14.00
N ALA A 184 1.46 35.96 -13.80
CA ALA A 184 0.52 36.84 -14.49
C ALA A 184 -0.22 37.81 -13.55
N SER A 185 0.45 38.30 -12.49
CA SER A 185 -0.07 39.36 -11.62
C SER A 185 1.00 40.40 -11.33
#